data_AF-A0A7C6GUW1-F1
#
_entry.id   AF-A0A7C6GUW1-F1
#
_cell.length_a   1.000
_cell.length_b   1.000
_cell.length_c   1.000
_cell.angle_alpha   90.00
_cell.angle_beta   90.00
_cell.angle_gamma   90.00
#
_symmetry.space_group_name_H-M   'P 1'
#
loop_
_entity.id
_entity.type
_entity.pdbx_description
1 polymer ?
#
loop_
_entity_poly.entity_id
_entity_poly.type
_entity_poly.pdbx_seq_one_letter_code
_entity_poly.pdbx_strand_id
1 'polypeptide(L)'
;MINVTELRPGNYFIDEGNLYQVLDILLNKTAMRKMVAKVKVKNLRTGTINEIARNSGYLVDNVRLDKRQMQFLYDNGDFSVFMDQDNYEQIEIPNSHLTWEKQFLKGEEVVEIISYEGEILGVNLPAKVPLKIVECDPGIRGDTVNKPTKPATLETGLVVKVPLFIEEGEVVLVRTDTGEYDGRA
;
A
#
# COMPACT_ATOMS: atom_id res chain seq x y z
N MET A 1 18.32 17.82 9.59
CA MET A 1 17.58 18.02 10.85
C MET A 1 16.54 19.12 10.73
N ILE A 2 15.31 18.88 11.20
CA ILE A 2 14.21 19.85 11.29
C ILE A 2 13.60 19.83 12.69
N ASN A 3 12.93 20.91 13.09
CA ASN A 3 12.22 20.93 14.37
C ASN A 3 10.98 20.03 14.30
N VAL A 4 10.71 19.28 15.36
CA VAL A 4 9.51 18.43 15.46
C VAL A 4 8.19 19.21 15.24
N THR A 5 8.17 20.51 15.52
CA THR A 5 6.98 21.36 15.28
C THR A 5 6.75 21.72 13.81
N GLU A 6 7.77 21.54 12.97
CA GLU A 6 7.71 21.82 11.53
C GLU A 6 7.26 20.60 10.72
N LEU A 7 7.16 19.43 11.36
CA LEU A 7 6.61 18.24 10.73
C LEU A 7 5.18 18.47 10.23
N ARG A 8 4.85 17.79 9.15
CA ARG A 8 3.53 17.79 8.53
C ARG A 8 3.11 16.34 8.22
N PRO A 9 1.80 16.05 8.18
CA PRO A 9 1.32 14.76 7.67
C PRO A 9 1.93 14.44 6.31
N GLY A 10 2.44 13.21 6.17
CA GLY A 10 3.15 12.75 4.98
C GLY A 10 4.68 12.91 5.02
N ASN A 11 5.24 13.70 5.95
CA ASN A 11 6.69 13.76 6.13
C ASN A 11 7.23 12.43 6.67
N TYR A 12 8.49 12.12 6.31
CA TYR A 12 9.22 10.99 6.85
C TYR A 12 10.39 11.50 7.69
N PHE A 13 10.66 10.87 8.82
CA PHE A 13 11.77 11.27 9.67
C PHE A 13 12.35 10.09 10.43
N ILE A 14 13.62 10.22 10.82
CA ILE A 14 14.29 9.29 11.73
C ILE A 14 14.30 9.89 13.14
N ASP A 15 13.87 9.08 14.10
CA ASP A 15 13.99 9.37 15.52
C ASP A 15 14.40 8.09 16.26
N GLU A 16 15.41 8.19 17.12
CA GLU A 16 15.97 7.06 17.89
C GLU A 16 16.29 5.82 17.01
N GLY A 17 16.78 6.04 15.78
CA GLY A 17 17.14 4.98 14.83
C GLY A 17 15.96 4.32 14.09
N ASN A 18 14.74 4.80 14.33
CA ASN A 18 13.52 4.29 13.67
C ASN A 18 13.03 5.26 12.60
N LEU A 19 12.59 4.72 11.46
CA LEU A 19 12.01 5.47 10.36
C LEU A 19 10.50 5.57 10.51
N TYR A 20 10.01 6.80 10.62
CA TYR A 20 8.60 7.10 10.86
C TYR A 20 7.98 7.90 9.71
N GLN A 21 6.72 7.62 9.42
CA GLN A 21 5.84 8.48 8.64
C GLN A 21 4.91 9.25 9.58
N VAL A 22 4.81 10.56 9.42
CA VAL A 22 3.86 11.40 10.15
C VAL A 22 2.46 11.18 9.59
N LEU A 23 1.54 10.72 10.44
CA LEU A 23 0.13 10.61 10.10
C LEU A 23 -0.64 11.87 10.50
N ASP A 24 -0.36 12.38 11.70
CA ASP A 24 -1.02 13.57 12.23
C ASP A 24 -0.13 14.28 13.26
N ILE A 25 -0.37 15.57 13.49
CA ILE A 25 0.39 16.38 14.45
C ILE A 25 -0.52 17.35 15.22
N LEU A 26 -0.41 17.29 16.54
CA LEU A 26 -1.09 18.17 17.48
C LEU A 26 -0.06 19.02 18.24
N LEU A 27 -0.09 20.32 18.02
CA LEU A 27 0.75 21.28 18.75
C LEU A 27 -0.02 21.84 19.95
N ASN A 28 0.42 21.51 21.15
CA ASN A 28 -0.17 22.02 22.39
C ASN A 28 0.76 23.05 23.02
N LYS A 29 0.25 24.27 23.24
CA LYS A 29 0.94 25.33 23.98
C LYS A 29 0.15 25.68 25.23
N THR A 30 0.55 25.11 26.36
CA THR A 30 0.01 25.47 27.68
C THR A 30 0.67 26.77 28.17
N ALA A 31 -0.09 27.63 28.84
CA ALA A 31 0.43 28.88 29.40
C ALA A 31 1.72 28.65 30.21
N MET A 32 2.74 29.48 29.96
CA MET A 32 4.06 29.44 30.60
C MET A 32 4.90 28.16 30.38
N ARG A 33 4.47 27.19 29.55
CA ARG A 33 5.28 26.00 29.20
C ARG A 33 5.78 26.06 27.75
N LYS A 34 6.87 25.33 27.48
CA LYS A 34 7.34 25.08 26.11
C LYS A 34 6.24 24.32 25.34
N MET A 35 6.10 24.63 24.06
CA MET A 35 5.14 23.96 23.20
C MET A 35 5.51 22.47 23.07
N VAL A 36 4.52 21.59 23.10
CA VAL A 36 4.68 20.15 22.94
C VAL A 36 4.05 19.74 21.62
N ALA A 37 4.81 19.07 20.77
CA ALA A 37 4.30 18.42 19.58
C ALA A 37 3.98 16.96 19.91
N LYS A 38 2.69 16.59 19.82
CA LYS A 38 2.23 15.22 19.83
C LYS A 38 2.05 14.77 18.39
N VAL A 39 2.89 13.86 17.94
CA VAL A 39 2.92 13.39 16.55
C VAL A 39 2.43 11.96 16.53
N LYS A 40 1.35 11.69 15.80
CA LYS A 40 0.92 10.34 15.50
C LYS A 40 1.74 9.84 14.31
N VAL A 41 2.47 8.76 14.51
CA VAL A 41 3.43 8.23 13.54
C VAL A 41 3.17 6.78 13.22
N LYS A 42 3.51 6.36 12.01
CA LYS A 42 3.60 4.96 11.61
C LYS A 42 5.07 4.59 11.44
N ASN A 43 5.54 3.55 12.13
CA ASN A 43 6.86 2.97 11.86
C ASN A 43 6.82 2.28 10.50
N LEU A 44 7.71 2.64 9.59
CA LEU A 44 7.72 2.07 8.24
C LEU A 44 8.27 0.65 8.17
N ARG A 45 9.13 0.24 9.11
CA ARG A 45 9.67 -1.12 9.17
C ARG A 45 8.71 -2.11 9.82
N THR A 46 8.04 -1.69 10.90
CA THR A 46 7.16 -2.59 11.66
C THR A 46 5.67 -2.39 11.34
N GLY A 47 5.31 -1.34 10.63
CA GLY A 47 3.91 -0.95 10.37
C GLY A 47 3.15 -0.41 11.60
N THR A 48 3.75 -0.43 12.79
CA THR A 48 3.10 -0.05 14.05
C THR A 48 2.79 1.44 14.10
N ILE A 49 1.59 1.79 14.55
CA ILE A 49 1.18 3.18 14.76
C ILE A 49 1.38 3.55 16.22
N ASN A 50 2.17 4.59 16.49
CA ASN A 50 2.49 5.09 17.83
C ASN A 50 2.24 6.61 17.92
N GLU A 51 2.12 7.13 19.14
CA GLU A 51 2.11 8.57 19.40
C GLU A 51 3.41 8.96 20.10
N ILE A 52 4.16 9.89 19.52
CA ILE A 52 5.40 10.41 20.08
C ILE A 52 5.16 11.86 20.52
N ALA A 53 5.54 12.17 21.77
CA ALA A 53 5.52 13.53 22.28
C ALA A 53 6.95 14.08 22.41
N ARG A 54 7.22 15.21 21.76
CA ARG A 54 8.50 15.92 21.85
C ARG A 54 8.26 17.40 22.14
N ASN A 55 9.20 18.00 22.88
CA ASN A 55 9.16 19.44 23.16
C ASN A 55 9.62 20.24 21.94
N SER A 56 9.13 21.48 21.82
CA SER A 56 9.61 22.45 20.84
C SER A 56 11.12 22.64 20.94
N GLY A 57 11.82 22.53 19.81
CA GLY A 57 13.28 22.59 19.74
C GLY A 57 13.97 21.22 19.70
N TYR A 58 13.21 20.13 19.85
CA TYR A 58 13.72 18.79 19.51
C TYR A 58 13.90 18.69 18.00
N LEU A 59 15.12 18.34 17.59
CA LEU A 59 15.50 18.18 16.18
C LEU A 59 15.39 16.71 15.79
N VAL A 60 14.74 16.45 14.67
CA VAL A 60 14.65 15.12 14.04
C VAL A 60 15.27 15.16 12.66
N ASP A 61 15.71 14.00 12.18
CA ASP A 61 16.26 13.90 10.84
C ASP A 61 15.14 13.73 9.82
N ASN A 62 14.86 14.79 9.07
CA ASN A 62 13.92 14.72 7.95
C ASN A 62 14.50 13.83 6.86
N VAL A 63 13.73 12.85 6.44
CA VAL A 63 14.10 11.88 5.42
C VAL A 63 13.21 12.07 4.21
N ARG A 64 13.82 11.97 3.03
CA ARG A 64 13.09 11.81 1.79
C ARG A 64 13.19 10.35 1.38
N LEU A 65 12.04 9.70 1.21
CA LEU A 65 12.00 8.36 0.64
C LEU A 65 12.12 8.44 -0.87
N ASP A 66 12.79 7.45 -1.44
CA ASP A 66 12.86 7.26 -2.88
C ASP A 66 11.64 6.45 -3.31
N LYS A 67 10.75 7.13 -4.03
CA LYS A 67 9.56 6.53 -4.62
C LYS A 67 9.80 6.40 -6.11
N ARG A 68 9.79 5.16 -6.61
CA ARG A 68 10.00 4.90 -8.03
C ARG A 68 8.86 4.10 -8.60
N GLN A 69 8.43 4.46 -9.81
CA GLN A 69 7.45 3.68 -10.54
C GLN A 69 8.17 2.53 -11.23
N MET A 70 7.82 1.31 -10.85
CA MET A 70 8.41 0.11 -11.41
C MET A 70 7.32 -0.79 -11.96
N GLN A 71 7.59 -1.42 -13.08
CA GLN A 71 6.72 -2.41 -13.69
C GLN A 71 7.05 -3.79 -13.15
N PHE A 72 6.04 -4.52 -12.69
CA PHE A 72 6.21 -5.94 -12.37
C PHE A 72 6.45 -6.74 -13.65
N LEU A 73 7.49 -7.58 -13.66
CA LEU A 73 7.84 -8.42 -14.80
C LEU A 73 7.34 -9.85 -14.62
N TYR A 74 7.85 -10.55 -13.61
CA TYR A 74 7.50 -11.94 -13.32
C TYR A 74 7.87 -12.32 -11.89
N ASP A 75 7.32 -13.44 -11.44
CA ASP A 75 7.67 -14.09 -10.19
C ASP A 75 8.55 -15.32 -10.48
N ASN A 76 9.70 -15.43 -9.82
CA ASN A 76 10.60 -16.57 -9.97
C ASN A 76 10.41 -17.65 -8.88
N GLY A 77 9.35 -17.55 -8.08
CA GLY A 77 9.04 -18.43 -6.95
C GLY A 77 9.40 -17.83 -5.60
N ASP A 78 10.66 -17.40 -5.43
CA ASP A 78 11.16 -16.82 -4.18
C ASP A 78 11.14 -15.28 -4.19
N PHE A 79 11.30 -14.68 -5.36
CA PHE A 79 11.36 -13.24 -5.59
C PHE A 79 10.42 -12.80 -6.70
N SER A 80 9.86 -11.62 -6.53
CA SER A 80 9.14 -10.86 -7.55
C SER A 80 10.10 -9.86 -8.19
N VAL A 81 10.21 -9.89 -9.52
CA VAL A 81 11.12 -9.03 -10.28
C VAL A 81 10.37 -7.81 -10.80
N PHE A 82 10.92 -6.63 -10.54
CA PHE A 82 10.38 -5.35 -10.99
C PHE A 82 11.42 -4.60 -11.82
N MET A 83 10.98 -3.80 -12.77
CA MET A 83 11.81 -2.98 -13.63
C MET A 83 11.44 -1.51 -13.51
N ASP A 84 12.41 -0.68 -13.20
CA ASP A 84 12.27 0.77 -13.16
C ASP A 84 11.98 1.32 -14.56
N GLN A 85 10.95 2.18 -14.68
CA GLN A 85 10.52 2.73 -15.96
C GLN A 85 11.43 3.83 -16.52
N ASP A 86 12.21 4.48 -15.66
CA ASP A 86 13.07 5.60 -16.04
C ASP A 86 14.45 5.12 -16.50
N ASN A 87 15.02 4.14 -15.80
CA ASN A 87 16.41 3.70 -16.04
C ASN A 87 16.55 2.21 -16.43
N TYR A 88 15.45 1.46 -16.49
CA TYR A 88 15.43 0.03 -16.83
C TYR A 88 16.23 -0.86 -15.88
N GLU A 89 16.58 -0.38 -14.68
CA GLU A 89 17.17 -1.20 -13.63
C GLU A 89 16.14 -2.20 -13.10
N GLN A 90 16.58 -3.44 -12.90
CA GLN A 90 15.75 -4.48 -12.32
C GLN A 90 16.07 -4.64 -10.83
N ILE A 91 15.04 -4.82 -10.03
CA ILE A 91 15.16 -5.16 -8.62
C ILE A 91 14.37 -6.41 -8.30
N GLU A 92 14.87 -7.18 -7.35
CA GLU A 92 14.24 -8.41 -6.88
C GLU A 92 13.74 -8.17 -5.46
N ILE A 93 12.43 -8.38 -5.24
CA ILE A 93 11.81 -8.27 -3.92
C ILE A 93 11.45 -9.67 -3.43
N PRO A 94 11.89 -10.08 -2.22
CA PRO A 94 11.51 -11.38 -1.69
C PRO A 94 10.00 -11.45 -1.48
N ASN A 95 9.39 -12.57 -1.88
CA ASN A 95 7.96 -12.77 -1.81
C ASN A 95 7.39 -12.75 -0.38
N SER A 96 8.23 -12.98 0.63
CA SER A 96 7.86 -12.80 2.04
C SER A 96 7.41 -11.38 2.38
N HIS A 97 7.87 -10.38 1.62
CA HIS A 97 7.50 -8.98 1.79
C HIS A 97 6.26 -8.58 0.97
N LEU A 98 5.77 -9.44 0.07
CA LEU A 98 4.70 -9.15 -0.90
C LEU A 98 3.49 -10.08 -0.74
N THR A 99 3.24 -10.57 0.48
CA THR A 99 2.19 -11.58 0.71
C THR A 99 0.79 -11.12 0.32
N TRP A 100 0.48 -9.84 0.50
CA TRP A 100 -0.78 -9.25 0.10
C TRP A 100 -0.73 -8.79 -1.37
N GLU A 101 0.32 -8.05 -1.72
CA GLU A 101 0.45 -7.37 -2.99
C GLU A 101 0.54 -8.34 -4.18
N LYS A 102 1.20 -9.50 -3.97
CA LYS A 102 1.35 -10.55 -4.98
C LYS A 102 0.03 -11.05 -5.55
N GLN A 103 -1.06 -10.98 -4.77
CA GLN A 103 -2.40 -11.42 -5.20
C GLN A 103 -3.01 -10.51 -6.29
N PHE A 104 -2.38 -9.36 -6.56
CA PHE A 104 -2.85 -8.35 -7.50
C PHE A 104 -1.89 -8.13 -8.68
N LEU A 105 -0.74 -8.82 -8.70
CA LEU A 105 0.28 -8.71 -9.76
C LEU A 105 0.06 -9.81 -10.80
N LYS A 106 -0.10 -9.44 -12.07
CA LYS A 106 -0.34 -10.39 -13.19
C LYS A 106 0.62 -10.25 -14.37
N GLY A 107 1.49 -9.23 -14.38
CA GLY A 107 2.64 -9.19 -15.30
C GLY A 107 2.85 -7.87 -16.04
N GLU A 108 2.02 -6.84 -15.81
CA GLU A 108 2.14 -5.54 -16.49
C GLU A 108 1.85 -4.35 -15.57
N GLU A 109 1.61 -4.62 -14.29
CA GLU A 109 1.23 -3.60 -13.32
C GLU A 109 2.41 -2.68 -13.01
N VAL A 110 2.13 -1.37 -13.09
CA VAL A 110 3.03 -0.35 -12.59
C VAL A 110 2.72 -0.13 -11.12
N VAL A 111 3.71 -0.32 -10.27
CA VAL A 111 3.63 -0.16 -8.82
C VAL A 111 4.61 0.91 -8.36
N GLU A 112 4.29 1.57 -7.24
CA GLU A 112 5.23 2.51 -6.61
C GLU A 112 6.03 1.75 -5.55
N ILE A 113 7.33 1.62 -5.77
CA ILE A 113 8.25 0.99 -4.83
C ILE A 113 8.86 2.08 -3.97
N ILE A 114 8.71 1.94 -2.66
CA ILE A 114 9.25 2.88 -1.67
C ILE A 114 10.53 2.28 -1.09
N SER A 115 11.64 2.99 -1.26
CA SER A 115 12.93 2.60 -0.73
C SER A 115 13.58 3.73 0.08
N TYR A 116 14.49 3.35 0.97
CA TYR A 116 15.31 4.27 1.75
C TYR A 116 16.72 3.69 1.90
N GLU A 117 17.74 4.41 1.43
CA GLU A 117 19.15 3.97 1.50
C GLU A 117 19.40 2.55 0.94
N GLY A 118 18.63 2.15 -0.07
CA GLY A 118 18.69 0.81 -0.68
C GLY A 118 17.87 -0.26 0.04
N GLU A 119 17.29 0.03 1.21
CA GLU A 119 16.31 -0.83 1.87
C GLU A 119 14.92 -0.61 1.25
N ILE A 120 14.27 -1.68 0.80
CA ILE A 120 12.90 -1.63 0.29
C ILE A 120 11.94 -1.66 1.47
N LEU A 121 11.18 -0.57 1.65
CA LEU A 121 10.27 -0.40 2.77
C LEU A 121 8.87 -0.93 2.47
N GLY A 122 8.48 -0.94 1.19
CA GLY A 122 7.18 -1.47 0.78
C GLY A 122 6.86 -1.18 -0.67
N VAL A 123 5.78 -1.81 -1.13
CA VAL A 123 5.24 -1.66 -2.47
C VAL A 123 3.82 -1.12 -2.37
N ASN A 124 3.58 0.03 -2.99
CA ASN A 124 2.27 0.64 -3.12
C ASN A 124 1.67 0.21 -4.46
N LEU A 125 0.60 -0.58 -4.39
CA LEU A 125 -0.20 -0.92 -5.55
C LEU A 125 -1.09 0.26 -5.99
N PRO A 126 -1.49 0.33 -7.26
CA PRO A 126 -2.59 1.18 -7.70
C PRO A 126 -3.84 0.90 -6.87
N ALA A 127 -4.68 1.92 -6.64
CA ALA A 127 -5.89 1.77 -5.81
C ALA A 127 -6.86 0.70 -6.36
N LYS A 128 -6.85 0.48 -7.67
CA LYS A 128 -7.66 -0.52 -8.37
C LYS A 128 -6.80 -1.21 -9.41
N VAL A 129 -6.93 -2.53 -9.49
CA VAL A 129 -6.28 -3.34 -10.53
C VAL A 129 -7.34 -4.04 -11.39
N PRO A 130 -7.18 -4.05 -12.72
CA PRO A 130 -8.03 -4.82 -13.61
C PRO A 130 -7.59 -6.29 -13.57
N LEU A 131 -8.44 -7.19 -13.09
CA LEU A 131 -8.17 -8.63 -13.02
C LEU A 131 -9.25 -9.40 -13.79
N LYS A 132 -8.83 -10.39 -14.58
CA LYS A 132 -9.74 -11.26 -15.33
C LYS A 132 -10.29 -12.37 -14.44
N ILE A 133 -11.57 -12.69 -14.60
CA ILE A 133 -12.20 -13.85 -13.97
C ILE A 133 -11.90 -15.11 -14.78
N VAL A 134 -11.33 -16.11 -14.13
CA VAL A 134 -11.00 -17.41 -14.74
C VAL A 134 -12.01 -18.50 -14.40
N GLU A 135 -12.74 -18.35 -13.30
CA GLU A 135 -13.76 -19.33 -12.89
C GLU A 135 -14.86 -18.62 -12.09
N CYS A 136 -16.12 -18.84 -12.44
CA CYS A 136 -17.24 -18.40 -11.61
C CYS A 136 -18.50 -19.25 -11.83
N ASP A 137 -19.28 -19.46 -10.78
CA ASP A 137 -20.53 -20.22 -10.89
C ASP A 137 -21.56 -19.49 -11.78
N PRO A 138 -22.42 -20.22 -12.51
CA PRO A 138 -23.53 -19.61 -13.23
C PRO A 138 -24.48 -18.93 -12.25
N GLY A 139 -24.80 -17.66 -12.51
CA GLY A 139 -25.66 -16.86 -11.64
C GLY A 139 -27.10 -17.36 -11.68
N ILE A 140 -27.52 -18.18 -10.70
CA ILE A 140 -28.91 -18.60 -10.58
C ILE A 140 -29.71 -17.43 -10.00
N ARG A 141 -30.65 -16.88 -10.78
CA ARG A 141 -31.59 -15.83 -10.36
C ARG A 141 -32.63 -16.42 -9.37
N GLY A 142 -32.21 -16.74 -8.15
CA GLY A 142 -33.08 -17.09 -7.03
C GLY A 142 -33.08 -15.98 -5.98
N ASP A 143 -34.27 -15.42 -5.71
CA ASP A 143 -34.61 -14.33 -4.77
C ASP A 143 -33.77 -13.03 -4.83
N THR A 144 -34.36 -12.03 -5.50
CA THR A 144 -33.84 -10.67 -5.78
C THR A 144 -33.83 -9.70 -4.59
N VAL A 145 -34.00 -10.17 -3.35
CA VAL A 145 -34.27 -9.28 -2.20
C VAL A 145 -33.00 -8.62 -1.64
N ASN A 146 -31.81 -9.19 -1.86
CA ASN A 146 -30.53 -8.60 -1.42
C ASN A 146 -29.46 -8.83 -2.50
N LYS A 147 -29.17 -7.82 -3.33
CA LYS A 147 -28.09 -7.76 -4.35
C LYS A 147 -27.17 -9.01 -4.33
N PRO A 148 -27.58 -10.12 -4.97
CA PRO A 148 -26.88 -11.38 -4.77
C PRO A 148 -25.49 -11.31 -5.39
N THR A 149 -24.50 -11.81 -4.64
CA THR A 149 -23.12 -11.93 -5.09
C THR A 149 -22.75 -13.40 -5.15
N LYS A 150 -21.84 -13.74 -6.07
CA LYS A 150 -21.25 -15.07 -6.22
C LYS A 150 -19.74 -14.99 -6.06
N PRO A 151 -19.08 -16.04 -5.56
CA PRO A 151 -17.63 -16.13 -5.61
C PRO A 151 -17.16 -16.25 -7.07
N ALA A 152 -16.06 -15.58 -7.39
CA ALA A 152 -15.36 -15.70 -8.66
C ALA A 152 -13.85 -15.74 -8.39
N THR A 153 -13.17 -16.68 -9.03
CA THR A 153 -11.71 -16.81 -8.99
C THR A 153 -11.10 -15.96 -10.09
N LEU A 154 -10.12 -15.13 -9.73
CA LEU A 154 -9.38 -14.27 -10.63
C LEU A 154 -8.14 -14.98 -11.18
N GLU A 155 -7.55 -14.43 -12.24
CA GLU A 155 -6.35 -14.97 -12.88
C GLU A 155 -5.13 -15.10 -11.95
N THR A 156 -5.10 -14.31 -10.86
CA THR A 156 -4.07 -14.39 -9.81
C THR A 156 -4.35 -15.47 -8.76
N GLY A 157 -5.51 -16.15 -8.83
CA GLY A 157 -6.00 -17.10 -7.83
C GLY A 157 -6.78 -16.46 -6.68
N LEU A 158 -6.88 -15.13 -6.62
CA LEU A 158 -7.69 -14.42 -5.63
C LEU A 158 -9.19 -14.70 -5.85
N VAL A 159 -9.91 -15.05 -4.78
CA VAL A 159 -11.36 -15.27 -4.83
C VAL A 159 -12.07 -14.03 -4.32
N VAL A 160 -12.90 -13.42 -5.17
CA VAL A 160 -13.66 -12.20 -4.86
C VAL A 160 -15.16 -12.43 -5.01
N LYS A 161 -15.97 -11.63 -4.30
CA LYS A 161 -17.43 -11.65 -4.45
C LYS A 161 -17.84 -10.68 -5.55
N VAL A 162 -18.40 -11.20 -6.64
CA VAL A 162 -18.87 -10.41 -7.78
C VAL A 162 -20.39 -10.50 -7.92
N PRO A 163 -21.05 -9.51 -8.56
CA PRO A 163 -22.47 -9.62 -8.86
C PRO A 163 -22.82 -10.83 -9.76
N LEU A 164 -24.03 -11.37 -9.64
CA LEU A 164 -24.46 -12.55 -10.42
C LEU A 164 -24.36 -12.40 -11.94
N PHE A 165 -24.42 -11.16 -12.46
CA PHE A 165 -24.39 -10.87 -13.90
C PHE A 165 -22.99 -10.91 -14.51
N ILE A 166 -21.94 -11.00 -13.70
CA ILE A 166 -20.57 -11.11 -14.18
C ILE A 166 -20.33 -12.52 -14.68
N GLU A 167 -19.77 -12.67 -15.87
CA GLU A 167 -19.47 -13.97 -16.47
C GLU A 167 -17.96 -14.27 -16.46
N GLU A 168 -17.64 -15.54 -16.68
CA GLU A 168 -16.26 -15.99 -16.84
C GLU A 168 -15.62 -15.30 -18.05
N GLY A 169 -14.36 -14.89 -17.91
CA GLY A 169 -13.62 -14.19 -18.94
C GLY A 169 -13.75 -12.66 -18.93
N GLU A 170 -14.65 -12.10 -18.12
CA GLU A 170 -14.74 -10.65 -17.92
C GLU A 170 -13.57 -10.10 -17.09
N VAL A 171 -13.19 -8.84 -17.37
CA VAL A 171 -12.21 -8.09 -16.58
C VAL A 171 -12.94 -7.21 -15.58
N VAL A 172 -12.61 -7.36 -14.31
CA VAL A 172 -13.19 -6.61 -13.20
C VAL A 172 -12.13 -5.76 -12.52
N LEU A 173 -12.54 -4.60 -12.00
CA LEU A 173 -11.71 -3.76 -11.15
C LEU A 173 -11.81 -4.25 -9.72
N VAL A 174 -10.67 -4.55 -9.11
CA VAL A 174 -10.57 -4.99 -7.71
C VAL A 174 -9.79 -3.95 -6.94
N ARG A 175 -10.28 -3.58 -5.76
CA ARG A 175 -9.57 -2.67 -4.86
C ARG A 175 -8.42 -3.41 -4.18
N THR A 176 -7.23 -2.83 -4.21
CA THR A 176 -6.03 -3.44 -3.62
C THR A 176 -5.94 -3.23 -2.11
N ASP A 177 -6.73 -2.32 -1.54
CA ASP A 177 -6.78 -2.09 -0.09
C ASP A 177 -7.66 -3.10 0.64
N THR A 178 -8.78 -3.52 0.03
CA THR A 178 -9.73 -4.46 0.63
C THR A 178 -9.82 -5.82 -0.06
N GLY A 179 -9.33 -5.93 -1.30
CA GLY A 179 -9.52 -7.12 -2.14
C GLY A 179 -10.95 -7.26 -2.68
N GLU A 180 -11.75 -6.19 -2.65
CA GLU A 180 -13.16 -6.24 -3.04
C GLU A 180 -13.37 -5.81 -4.50
N TYR A 181 -14.43 -6.37 -5.11
CA TYR A 181 -14.92 -5.94 -6.41
C TYR A 181 -15.39 -4.49 -6.36
N ASP A 182 -14.90 -3.66 -7.28
CA ASP A 182 -15.25 -2.24 -7.41
C ASP A 182 -16.09 -1.94 -8.65
N GLY A 183 -15.96 -2.76 -9.71
CA GLY A 183 -16.68 -2.54 -10.96
C GLY A 183 -16.20 -3.43 -12.11
N ARG A 184 -16.76 -3.22 -13.29
CA ARG A 184 -16.20 -3.72 -14.55
C ARG A 184 -15.11 -2.75 -15.02
N ALA A 185 -14.04 -3.28 -15.61
CA ALA A 185 -12.94 -2.49 -16.19
C ALA A 185 -13.32 -1.87 -17.54
#